data_AF-A0A1S3DJK5-F1
#
_entry.id   AF-A0A1S3DJK5-F1
#
_cell.length_a   1.000
_cell.length_b   1.000
_cell.length_c   1.000
_cell.angle_alpha   90.00
_cell.angle_beta   90.00
_cell.angle_gamma   90.00
#
_symmetry.space_group_name_H-M   'P 1'
#
loop_
_entity.id
_entity.type
_entity.pdbx_description
1 polymer ?
#
loop_
_entity_poly.entity_id
_entity_poly.type
_entity_poly.pdbx_seq_one_letter_code
_entity_poly.pdbx_strand_id
1 'polypeptide(L)'
;SILYALLWDIIYSPPEGSEIYGVFMSPYQEAPLDWRTPNFYERRKTHITKRLQEIKEMSPEQIIGEVMQVEEAHVNESCVINWSCISRDNIKLLTNYLSCIGVALFVQIGEHIIKDVDHNAKGFPDLIVWNIAKKQVD
;
A
#
# COMPACT_ATOMS: atom_id res chain seq x y z
N SER A 1 3.58 -3.19 2.38
CA SER A 1 4.27 -2.98 1.08
C SER A 1 3.32 -2.91 -0.12
N ILE A 2 2.58 -3.96 -0.49
CA ILE A 2 1.69 -3.94 -1.70
C ILE A 2 0.74 -2.73 -1.68
N LEU A 3 -0.01 -2.54 -0.58
CA LEU A 3 -0.91 -1.40 -0.42
C LEU A 3 -0.21 -0.05 -0.59
N TYR A 4 0.97 0.10 0.02
CA TYR A 4 1.72 1.36 0.00
C TYR A 4 2.26 1.67 -1.40
N ALA A 5 2.65 0.65 -2.17
CA ALA A 5 3.01 0.81 -3.58
C ALA A 5 1.80 1.30 -4.41
N LEU A 6 0.61 0.72 -4.21
CA LEU A 6 -0.61 1.14 -4.91
C LEU A 6 -1.11 2.54 -4.53
N LEU A 7 -0.65 3.06 -3.38
CA LEU A 7 -0.95 4.39 -2.87
C LEU A 7 0.25 5.34 -2.99
N TRP A 8 1.31 4.98 -3.73
CA TRP A 8 2.56 5.74 -3.80
C TRP A 8 2.33 7.23 -4.08
N ASP A 9 1.60 7.53 -5.15
CA ASP A 9 1.31 8.92 -5.54
C ASP A 9 0.54 9.68 -4.46
N ILE A 10 -0.30 9.00 -3.69
CA ILE A 10 -1.08 9.62 -2.61
C ILE A 10 -0.20 9.86 -1.37
N ILE A 11 0.73 8.96 -1.08
CA ILE A 11 1.66 9.07 0.06
C ILE A 11 2.63 10.22 -0.16
N TYR A 12 3.23 10.32 -1.35
CA TYR A 12 4.31 11.26 -1.64
C TYR A 12 3.86 12.55 -2.33
N SER A 13 2.59 12.68 -2.71
CA SER A 13 2.03 13.97 -3.13
C SER A 13 1.62 14.85 -1.94
N PRO A 14 1.71 16.19 -2.09
CA PRO A 14 1.12 17.11 -1.12
C PRO A 14 -0.39 16.89 -1.02
N PRO A 15 -0.98 17.00 0.19
CA PRO A 15 -2.43 16.99 0.32
C PRO A 15 -3.07 18.17 -0.43
N GLU A 16 -4.30 17.98 -0.91
CA GLU A 16 -5.02 19.03 -1.64
C GLU A 16 -5.07 20.35 -0.86
N GLY A 17 -4.78 21.45 -1.56
CA GLY A 17 -4.79 22.78 -0.96
C GLY A 17 -3.62 23.06 0.00
N SER A 18 -2.57 22.24 -0.01
CA SER A 18 -1.36 22.48 0.78
C SER A 18 -0.08 22.47 -0.06
N GLU A 19 0.93 23.20 0.39
CA GLU A 19 2.26 23.15 -0.20
C GLU A 19 3.04 21.93 0.29
N ILE A 20 3.91 21.38 -0.57
CA ILE A 20 4.78 20.23 -0.27
C ILE A 20 5.64 20.46 1.00
N TYR A 21 5.97 21.72 1.29
CA TYR A 21 6.78 22.16 2.43
C TYR A 21 6.16 21.89 3.81
N GLY A 22 4.85 21.60 3.89
CA GLY A 22 4.17 21.28 5.15
C GLY A 22 4.29 19.82 5.58
N VAL A 23 4.69 18.92 4.67
CA VAL A 23 4.76 17.46 4.92
C VAL A 23 6.12 16.86 4.56
N PHE A 24 6.89 17.51 3.69
CA PHE A 24 8.29 17.17 3.40
C PHE A 24 9.18 18.41 3.61
N MET A 25 10.05 18.34 4.60
CA MET A 25 11.06 19.34 4.95
C MET A 25 12.45 19.02 4.38
N SER A 26 12.68 17.78 3.93
CA SER A 26 13.98 17.31 3.48
C SER A 26 13.85 16.20 2.41
N PRO A 27 14.76 16.12 1.43
CA PRO A 27 14.80 15.03 0.46
C PRO A 27 15.17 13.66 1.06
N TYR A 28 15.61 13.62 2.33
CA TYR A 28 16.00 12.39 3.02
C TYR A 28 14.87 11.78 3.87
N GLN A 29 13.64 12.31 3.77
CA GLN A 29 12.50 11.75 4.50
C GLN A 29 11.96 10.50 3.81
N GLU A 30 11.83 9.40 4.57
CA GLU A 30 11.24 8.16 4.07
C GLU A 30 9.70 8.23 3.95
N ALA A 31 9.07 9.22 4.58
CA ALA A 31 7.62 9.38 4.66
C ALA A 31 7.25 10.85 4.92
N PRO A 32 6.03 11.29 4.58
CA PRO A 32 5.56 12.62 4.97
C PRO A 32 5.45 12.70 6.50
N LEU A 33 5.64 13.90 7.06
CA LEU A 33 5.63 14.11 8.52
C LEU A 33 4.31 13.73 9.19
N ASP A 34 3.21 13.75 8.43
CA ASP A 34 1.90 13.36 8.92
C ASP A 34 1.63 11.84 8.82
N TRP A 35 2.49 11.04 8.18
CA TRP A 35 2.28 9.61 7.86
C TRP A 35 1.78 8.76 9.05
N ARG A 36 2.39 8.93 10.22
CA ARG A 36 2.06 8.18 11.45
C ARG A 36 1.06 8.93 12.34
N THR A 37 0.21 9.76 11.74
CA THR A 37 -0.79 10.55 12.46
C THR A 37 -2.15 10.41 11.79
N PRO A 38 -3.26 10.58 12.53
CA PRO A 38 -4.61 10.58 11.94
C PRO A 38 -4.78 11.62 10.82
N ASN A 39 -3.97 12.69 10.82
CA ASN A 39 -4.03 13.74 9.80
C ASN A 39 -3.67 13.24 8.40
N PHE A 40 -2.81 12.21 8.27
CA PHE A 40 -2.45 11.68 6.95
C PHE A 40 -3.69 11.20 6.20
N TYR A 41 -4.51 10.37 6.87
CA TYR A 41 -5.74 9.84 6.30
C TYR A 41 -6.75 10.95 6.06
N GLU A 42 -7.03 11.80 7.06
CA GLU A 42 -8.06 12.83 6.95
C GLU A 42 -7.78 13.82 5.81
N ARG A 43 -6.51 14.24 5.63
CA ARG A 43 -6.12 15.17 4.56
C ARG A 43 -6.14 14.56 3.16
N ARG A 44 -6.11 13.22 3.05
CA ARG A 44 -6.06 12.48 1.78
C ARG A 44 -7.27 11.58 1.56
N LYS A 45 -8.29 11.67 2.42
CA LYS A 45 -9.42 10.74 2.50
C LYS A 45 -10.12 10.53 1.17
N THR A 46 -10.39 11.61 0.43
CA THR A 46 -11.04 11.56 -0.87
C THR A 46 -10.21 10.76 -1.89
N HIS A 47 -8.90 11.00 -1.94
CA HIS A 47 -7.97 10.33 -2.85
C HIS A 47 -7.81 8.85 -2.49
N ILE A 48 -7.59 8.58 -1.20
CA ILE A 48 -7.46 7.22 -0.68
C ILE A 48 -8.73 6.43 -0.97
N THR A 49 -9.90 6.96 -0.63
CA THR A 49 -11.17 6.26 -0.83
C THR A 49 -11.43 5.98 -2.31
N LYS A 50 -11.19 6.96 -3.18
CA LYS A 50 -11.32 6.79 -4.63
C LYS A 50 -10.38 5.71 -5.14
N ARG A 51 -9.09 5.78 -4.78
CA ARG A 51 -8.08 4.82 -5.23
C ARG A 51 -8.37 3.41 -4.75
N LEU A 52 -8.86 3.25 -3.52
CA LEU A 52 -9.26 1.95 -2.99
C LEU A 52 -10.47 1.36 -3.74
N GLN A 53 -11.41 2.17 -4.22
CA GLN A 53 -12.50 1.67 -5.08
C GLN A 53 -11.98 1.21 -6.45
N GLU A 54 -11.07 1.97 -7.07
CA GLU A 54 -10.43 1.56 -8.32
C GLU A 54 -9.72 0.22 -8.16
N ILE A 55 -8.90 0.06 -7.10
CA ILE A 55 -8.19 -1.19 -6.81
C ILE A 55 -9.17 -2.35 -6.61
N LYS A 56 -10.35 -2.11 -6.02
CA LYS A 56 -11.35 -3.13 -5.76
C LYS A 56 -11.92 -3.75 -7.05
N GLU A 57 -11.88 -3.02 -8.16
CA GLU A 57 -12.35 -3.46 -9.48
C GLU A 57 -11.26 -4.15 -10.30
N MET A 58 -10.01 -4.15 -9.83
CA MET A 58 -8.87 -4.73 -10.53
C MET A 58 -8.72 -6.24 -10.26
N SER A 59 -8.15 -6.94 -11.23
CA SER A 59 -7.67 -8.32 -11.03
C SER A 59 -6.37 -8.34 -10.22
N PRO A 60 -6.05 -9.46 -9.54
CA PRO A 60 -4.76 -9.65 -8.88
C PRO A 60 -3.56 -9.37 -9.81
N GLU A 61 -3.64 -9.76 -11.08
CA GLU A 61 -2.59 -9.54 -12.07
C GLU A 61 -2.41 -8.06 -12.39
N GLN A 62 -3.51 -7.30 -12.52
CA GLN A 62 -3.45 -5.86 -12.74
C GLN A 62 -2.82 -5.16 -11.54
N ILE A 63 -3.21 -5.55 -10.32
CA ILE A 63 -2.66 -5.01 -9.06
C ILE A 63 -1.15 -5.25 -9.00
N ILE A 64 -0.70 -6.48 -9.21
CA ILE A 64 0.74 -6.79 -9.18
C ILE A 64 1.48 -6.09 -10.32
N GLY A 65 0.86 -5.96 -11.50
CA GLY A 65 1.42 -5.19 -12.61
C GLY A 65 1.72 -3.74 -12.23
N GLU A 66 0.79 -3.04 -11.59
CA GLU A 66 1.02 -1.67 -11.11
C GLU A 66 2.08 -1.62 -10.00
N VAL A 67 2.06 -2.56 -9.05
CA VAL A 67 3.07 -2.63 -7.99
C VAL A 67 4.48 -2.81 -8.57
N MET A 68 4.63 -3.60 -9.63
CA MET A 68 5.92 -3.75 -10.32
C MET A 68 6.37 -2.48 -11.04
N GLN A 69 5.45 -1.69 -11.60
CA GLN A 69 5.80 -0.40 -12.21
C GLN A 69 6.33 0.58 -11.16
N VAL A 70 5.70 0.62 -9.98
CA VAL A 70 6.16 1.46 -8.86
C VAL A 70 7.51 0.97 -8.32
N GLU A 71 7.71 -0.34 -8.20
CA GLU A 71 9.01 -0.91 -7.82
C GLU A 71 10.10 -0.53 -8.82
N GLU A 72 9.86 -0.73 -10.12
CA GLU A 72 10.85 -0.41 -11.16
C GLU A 72 11.26 1.06 -11.15
N ALA A 73 10.31 1.96 -10.87
CA ALA A 73 10.56 3.40 -10.79
C ALA A 73 11.27 3.83 -9.49
N HIS A 74 10.98 3.19 -8.35
CA HIS A 74 11.29 3.74 -7.03
C HIS A 74 12.06 2.79 -6.08
N VAL A 75 12.52 1.61 -6.53
CA VAL A 75 13.21 0.61 -5.68
C VAL A 75 14.44 1.17 -4.95
N ASN A 76 15.10 2.19 -5.51
CA ASN A 76 16.29 2.81 -4.91
C ASN A 76 15.98 4.02 -4.02
N GLU A 77 14.70 4.36 -3.83
CA GLU A 77 14.29 5.48 -2.98
C GLU A 77 14.06 5.02 -1.53
N SER A 78 14.46 5.88 -0.60
CA SER A 78 14.16 5.69 0.82
C SER A 78 12.67 5.98 1.04
N CYS A 79 11.92 4.95 1.45
CA CYS A 79 10.47 5.00 1.47
C CYS A 79 9.86 4.02 2.48
N VAL A 80 8.55 4.14 2.74
CA VAL A 80 7.80 3.24 3.66
C VAL A 80 7.61 1.80 3.14
N ILE A 81 8.09 1.49 1.94
CA ILE A 81 7.89 0.19 1.30
C ILE A 81 9.10 -0.70 1.56
N ASN A 82 8.84 -1.88 2.12
CA ASN A 82 9.85 -2.93 2.12
C ASN A 82 9.89 -3.61 0.75
N TRP A 83 10.86 -3.22 -0.09
CA TRP A 83 11.09 -3.78 -1.42
C TRP A 83 11.55 -5.24 -1.40
N SER A 84 12.11 -5.76 -0.30
CA SER A 84 12.48 -7.19 -0.23
C SER A 84 11.27 -8.12 -0.35
N CYS A 85 10.07 -7.62 -0.03
CA CYS A 85 8.80 -8.33 -0.19
C CYS A 85 8.21 -8.21 -1.61
N ILE A 86 8.70 -7.28 -2.42
CA ILE A 86 8.19 -6.94 -3.75
C ILE A 86 9.34 -7.12 -4.74
N SER A 87 9.40 -8.28 -5.38
CA SER A 87 10.44 -8.59 -6.36
C SER A 87 9.88 -9.34 -7.55
N ARG A 88 10.60 -9.27 -8.68
CA ARG A 88 10.25 -10.04 -9.90
C ARG A 88 10.12 -11.54 -9.63
N ASP A 89 10.99 -12.11 -8.79
CA ASP A 89 10.94 -13.53 -8.43
C ASP A 89 9.69 -13.90 -7.62
N ASN A 90 9.12 -12.92 -6.90
CA ASN A 90 7.94 -13.10 -6.06
C ASN A 90 6.62 -12.79 -6.76
N ILE A 91 6.61 -12.31 -8.02
CA ILE A 91 5.37 -11.92 -8.74
C ILE A 91 4.29 -13.01 -8.64
N LYS A 92 4.64 -14.25 -8.96
CA LYS A 92 3.68 -15.37 -8.94
C LYS A 92 3.14 -15.63 -7.52
N LEU A 93 3.99 -15.49 -6.50
CA LEU A 93 3.58 -15.65 -5.10
C LEU A 93 2.61 -14.54 -4.69
N LEU A 94 2.90 -13.29 -5.03
CA LEU A 94 2.08 -12.12 -4.70
C LEU A 94 0.72 -12.15 -5.42
N THR A 95 0.70 -12.54 -6.71
CA THR A 95 -0.55 -12.71 -7.46
C THR A 95 -1.41 -13.81 -6.86
N ASN A 96 -0.80 -14.95 -6.48
CA ASN A 96 -1.51 -16.04 -5.83
C ASN A 96 -2.04 -15.64 -4.46
N TYR A 97 -1.26 -14.89 -3.67
CA TYR A 97 -1.68 -14.34 -2.38
C TYR A 97 -2.96 -13.49 -2.54
N LEU A 98 -2.93 -12.51 -3.45
CA LEU A 98 -4.10 -11.64 -3.73
C LEU A 98 -5.30 -12.43 -4.25
N SER A 99 -5.05 -13.48 -5.05
CA SER A 99 -6.10 -14.38 -5.55
C SER A 99 -6.75 -15.21 -4.44
N CYS A 100 -6.00 -15.58 -3.39
CA CYS A 100 -6.49 -16.40 -2.29
C CYS A 100 -7.21 -15.57 -1.22
N ILE A 101 -6.67 -14.41 -0.85
CA ILE A 101 -7.32 -13.49 0.10
C ILE A 101 -8.54 -12.80 -0.52
N GLY A 102 -8.50 -12.57 -1.84
CA GLY A 102 -9.50 -11.79 -2.55
C GLY A 102 -9.24 -10.28 -2.45
N VAL A 103 -9.36 -9.60 -3.58
CA VAL A 103 -9.08 -8.16 -3.70
C VAL A 103 -9.97 -7.33 -2.78
N ALA A 104 -11.26 -7.69 -2.64
CA ALA A 104 -12.18 -6.96 -1.77
C ALA A 104 -11.75 -6.98 -0.29
N LEU A 105 -11.28 -8.12 0.21
CA LEU A 105 -10.79 -8.25 1.58
C LEU A 105 -9.45 -7.53 1.76
N PHE A 106 -8.54 -7.67 0.78
CA PHE A 106 -7.28 -6.93 0.76
C PHE A 106 -7.50 -5.41 0.86
N VAL A 107 -8.45 -4.87 0.08
CA VAL A 107 -8.81 -3.44 0.12
C VAL A 107 -9.39 -3.04 1.48
N GLN A 108 -10.27 -3.85 2.07
CA GLN A 108 -10.84 -3.55 3.40
C GLN A 108 -9.79 -3.52 4.49
N ILE A 109 -8.88 -4.50 4.50
CA ILE A 109 -7.73 -4.54 5.42
C ILE A 109 -6.86 -3.31 5.19
N GLY A 110 -6.58 -2.98 3.92
CA GLY A 110 -5.76 -1.82 3.59
C GLY A 110 -6.39 -0.49 4.02
N GLU A 111 -7.71 -0.35 3.88
CA GLU A 111 -8.45 0.81 4.38
C GLU A 111 -8.33 0.95 5.90
N HIS A 112 -8.40 -0.17 6.64
CA HIS A 112 -8.20 -0.16 8.08
C HIS A 112 -6.78 0.27 8.44
N ILE A 113 -5.75 -0.28 7.78
CA ILE A 113 -4.35 0.06 8.02
C ILE A 113 -4.07 1.54 7.72
N ILE A 114 -4.54 2.06 6.59
CA ILE A 114 -4.20 3.43 6.16
C ILE A 114 -4.91 4.52 6.97
N LYS A 115 -5.99 4.19 7.67
CA LYS A 115 -6.68 5.11 8.60
C LYS A 115 -5.83 5.47 9.81
N ASP A 116 -5.02 4.54 10.28
CA ASP A 116 -4.07 4.76 11.37
C ASP A 116 -2.88 3.82 11.22
N VAL A 117 -1.87 4.26 10.45
CA VAL A 117 -0.71 3.41 10.13
C VAL A 117 0.07 3.02 11.39
N ASP A 118 0.12 3.89 12.41
CA ASP A 118 0.94 3.61 13.59
C ASP A 118 0.28 2.59 14.52
N HIS A 119 -1.04 2.58 14.63
CA HIS A 119 -1.77 1.65 15.50
C HIS A 119 -2.26 0.39 14.76
N ASN A 120 -2.77 0.53 13.53
CA ASN A 120 -3.44 -0.57 12.82
C ASN A 120 -2.49 -1.43 12.00
N ALA A 121 -1.26 -0.97 11.72
CA ALA A 121 -0.24 -1.82 11.12
C ALA A 121 0.45 -2.73 12.15
N LYS A 122 0.33 -2.43 13.45
CA LYS A 122 0.90 -3.22 14.54
C LYS A 122 -0.09 -4.30 14.96
N GLY A 123 0.38 -5.54 15.13
CA GLY A 123 -0.48 -6.68 15.52
C GLY A 123 -1.06 -7.48 14.36
N PHE A 124 -0.67 -7.20 13.12
CA PHE A 124 -0.91 -8.12 12.00
C PHE A 124 -0.10 -9.40 12.23
N PRO A 125 -0.65 -10.59 11.94
CA PRO A 125 0.06 -11.85 12.18
C PRO A 125 1.41 -11.90 11.47
N ASP A 126 2.45 -12.38 12.18
CA ASP A 126 3.83 -12.47 11.68
C ASP A 126 3.94 -13.33 10.40
N LEU A 127 3.00 -14.26 10.23
CA LEU A 127 2.88 -15.14 9.08
C LEU A 127 1.42 -15.19 8.63
N ILE A 128 1.18 -14.96 7.34
CA ILE A 128 -0.11 -15.25 6.70
C ILE A 128 0.07 -16.56 5.94
N VAL A 129 -0.69 -17.59 6.30
CA VAL A 129 -0.68 -18.89 5.61
C VAL A 129 -1.93 -19.00 4.75
N TRP A 130 -1.79 -19.43 3.50
CA TRP A 130 -2.93 -19.63 2.63
C TRP A 130 -2.77 -20.89 1.79
N ASN A 131 -3.89 -21.55 1.53
CA ASN A 131 -3.97 -22.76 0.76
C ASN A 131 -4.21 -22.46 -0.72
N ILE A 132 -3.15 -22.61 -1.52
CA ILE A 132 -3.17 -22.36 -2.97
C ILE A 132 -4.17 -23.26 -3.70
N ALA A 133 -4.38 -24.50 -3.25
CA ALA A 133 -5.29 -25.45 -3.88
C ALA A 133 -6.77 -25.13 -3.59
N LYS A 134 -7.06 -24.51 -2.44
CA LYS A 134 -8.42 -24.17 -2.02
C LYS A 134 -8.80 -22.70 -2.24
N LYS A 135 -7.83 -21.83 -2.55
CA LYS A 135 -7.99 -20.36 -2.57
C LYS A 135 -8.60 -19.85 -1.26
N GLN A 136 -8.06 -20.29 -0.14
CA GLN A 136 -8.51 -19.93 1.21
C GLN A 136 -7.32 -19.47 2.05
N VAL A 137 -7.56 -18.47 2.91
CA VAL A 137 -6.61 -17.99 3.92
C VAL A 137 -7.00 -18.66 5.24
N ASP A 138 -6.02 -19.26 5.92
CA ASP A 138 -6.19 -19.91 7.23
C ASP A 138 -5.67 -19.01 8.36
#